data_AF-A0A525JTT0-F1
#
_entry.id   AF-A0A525JTT0-F1
#
_cell.length_a   1.000
_cell.length_b   1.000
_cell.length_c   1.000
_cell.angle_alpha   90.00
_cell.angle_beta   90.00
_cell.angle_gamma   90.00
#
_symmetry.space_group_name_H-M   'P 1'
#
loop_
_entity.id
_entity.type
_entity.pdbx_description
1 polymer ?
#
loop_
_entity_poly.entity_id
_entity_poly.type
_entity_poly.pdbx_seq_one_letter_code
_entity_poly.pdbx_strand_id
1 'polypeptide(L)'
;MPESALARLALMAVPFIVWFAWRAWARHTGREMGATPWPWLFAAGAALAGLSLIAAAVLHPDNRRETYVPAQAAPDGSVHEGYFAPHPASPKTPPR
;
A
#
# COMPACT_ATOMS: atom_id res chain seq x y z
N MET A 1 -19.13 2.83 -12.14
CA MET A 1 -17.94 2.18 -12.75
C MET A 1 -17.09 1.66 -11.61
N PRO A 2 -16.64 0.39 -11.63
CA PRO A 2 -16.02 -0.21 -10.47
C PRO A 2 -14.73 0.55 -10.16
N GLU A 3 -14.58 1.03 -8.92
CA GLU A 3 -13.44 1.84 -8.47
C GLU A 3 -12.09 1.16 -8.72
N SER A 4 -12.09 -0.17 -8.82
CA SER A 4 -10.94 -0.99 -9.19
C SER A 4 -10.46 -0.83 -10.63
N ALA A 5 -11.31 -0.39 -11.56
CA ALA A 5 -10.92 -0.19 -12.97
C ALA A 5 -9.97 1.00 -13.13
N LEU A 6 -10.18 2.09 -12.38
CA LEU A 6 -9.31 3.27 -12.39
C LEU A 6 -7.93 2.94 -11.82
N ALA A 7 -7.86 2.21 -10.70
CA ALA A 7 -6.59 1.79 -10.13
C ALA A 7 -5.80 0.86 -11.07
N ARG A 8 -6.48 -0.04 -11.77
CA ARG A 8 -5.86 -0.93 -12.78
C ARG A 8 -5.35 -0.16 -13.99
N LEU A 9 -6.11 0.81 -14.49
CA LEU A 9 -5.69 1.70 -15.58
C LEU A 9 -4.47 2.53 -15.18
N ALA A 10 -4.45 3.07 -13.96
CA ALA A 10 -3.31 3.79 -13.43
C ALA A 10 -2.06 2.92 -13.37
N LEU A 11 -2.17 1.68 -12.88
CA LEU A 11 -1.06 0.71 -12.86
C LEU A 11 -0.60 0.33 -14.27
N MET A 12 -1.51 0.13 -15.22
CA MET A 12 -1.15 -0.11 -16.63
C MET A 12 -0.43 1.08 -17.26
N ALA A 13 -0.71 2.30 -16.82
CA ALA A 13 -0.07 3.51 -17.36
C ALA A 13 1.38 3.71 -16.86
N VAL A 14 1.75 3.12 -15.71
CA VAL A 14 3.10 3.24 -15.11
C VAL A 14 4.24 2.99 -16.10
N PRO A 15 4.33 1.85 -16.82
CA PRO A 15 5.43 1.60 -17.75
C PRO A 15 5.50 2.64 -18.87
N PHE A 16 4.36 3.16 -19.34
CA PHE A 16 4.32 4.20 -20.36
C PHE A 16 4.85 5.52 -19.82
N ILE A 17 4.42 5.94 -18.63
CA ILE A 17 4.90 7.17 -17.97
C ILE A 17 6.43 7.09 -17.80
N VAL A 18 6.93 5.94 -17.34
CA VAL A 18 8.37 5.70 -17.18
C VAL A 18 9.11 5.82 -18.51
N TRP A 19 8.57 5.24 -19.59
CA TRP A 19 9.16 5.31 -20.93
C TRP A 19 9.12 6.72 -21.53
N PHE A 20 7.99 7.43 -21.41
CA PHE A 20 7.84 8.79 -21.94
C PHE A 20 8.73 9.79 -21.22
N ALA A 21 8.86 9.69 -19.90
CA ALA A 21 9.77 10.51 -19.13
C ALA A 21 11.23 10.27 -19.54
N TRP A 22 11.63 9.01 -19.72
CA TRP A 22 12.95 8.67 -20.26
C TRP A 22 13.18 9.26 -21.65
N ARG A 23 12.25 9.06 -22.58
CA ARG A 23 12.34 9.57 -23.96
C ARG A 23 12.42 11.09 -24.00
N ALA A 24 11.72 11.80 -23.11
CA ALA A 24 11.80 13.25 -23.01
C ALA A 24 13.19 13.70 -22.53
N TRP A 25 13.72 13.05 -21.49
CA TRP A 25 15.04 13.35 -20.95
C TRP A 25 16.18 13.02 -21.92
N ALA A 26 16.12 11.87 -22.60
CA ALA A 26 17.12 11.44 -23.58
C ALA A 26 17.17 12.39 -24.79
N ARG A 27 16.01 12.84 -25.28
CA ARG A 27 15.94 13.87 -26.35
C ARG A 27 16.54 15.19 -25.90
N HIS A 28 16.36 15.58 -24.64
CA HIS A 28 16.91 16.84 -24.14
C HIS A 28 18.43 16.80 -23.94
N THR A 29 18.99 15.63 -23.60
CA THR A 29 20.42 15.46 -23.29
C THR A 29 21.26 14.89 -24.44
N GLY A 30 20.64 14.57 -25.58
CA GLY A 30 21.35 14.04 -26.76
C GLY A 30 21.94 12.64 -26.57
N ARG A 31 21.47 11.87 -25.58
CA ARG A 31 21.98 10.52 -25.30
C ARG A 31 21.46 9.52 -26.32
N GLU A 32 22.32 8.58 -26.73
CA GLU A 32 21.90 7.44 -27.56
C GLU A 32 20.85 6.60 -26.83
N MET A 33 19.80 6.21 -27.56
CA MET A 33 18.63 5.51 -27.03
C MET A 33 18.97 4.10 -26.47
N GLY A 34 20.17 3.58 -26.72
CA GLY A 34 20.64 2.25 -26.32
C GLY A 34 21.42 2.17 -25.01
N ALA A 35 21.78 3.30 -24.38
CA ALA A 35 22.44 3.27 -23.07
C ALA A 35 21.41 2.99 -21.97
N THR A 36 21.55 1.87 -21.27
CA THR A 36 20.57 1.43 -20.28
C THR A 36 20.37 2.49 -19.18
N PRO A 37 19.12 2.90 -18.87
CA PRO A 37 18.78 4.03 -17.99
C PRO A 37 19.03 3.88 -16.48
N TRP A 38 20.10 3.25 -16.02
CA TRP A 38 20.25 2.82 -14.62
C TRP A 38 19.87 3.87 -13.55
N PRO A 39 20.30 5.14 -13.63
CA PRO A 39 19.97 6.14 -12.61
C PRO A 39 18.47 6.46 -12.57
N TRP A 40 17.82 6.52 -13.73
CA TRP A 40 16.38 6.78 -13.83
C TRP A 40 15.55 5.58 -13.38
N LEU A 41 15.94 4.36 -13.76
CA LEU A 41 15.26 3.15 -13.29
C LEU A 41 15.35 3.03 -11.78
N PHE A 42 16.51 3.37 -11.21
CA PHE A 42 16.68 3.42 -9.78
C PHE A 42 15.80 4.49 -9.13
N ALA A 43 15.76 5.71 -9.68
CA ALA A 43 14.89 6.79 -9.20
C ALA A 43 13.40 6.41 -9.27
N ALA A 44 12.96 5.80 -10.38
CA ALA A 44 11.59 5.31 -10.56
C ALA A 44 11.25 4.20 -9.57
N GLY A 45 12.16 3.24 -9.36
CA GLY A 45 12.00 2.18 -8.36
C GLY A 45 11.92 2.74 -6.94
N ALA A 46 12.79 3.68 -6.59
CA ALA A 46 12.77 4.35 -5.30
C ALA A 46 11.47 5.15 -5.07
N ALA A 47 11.00 5.86 -6.10
CA ALA A 47 9.73 6.59 -6.04
C ALA A 47 8.53 5.65 -5.85
N LEU A 48 8.48 4.54 -6.60
CA LEU A 48 7.43 3.53 -6.45
C LEU A 48 7.45 2.88 -5.05
N ALA A 49 8.63 2.55 -4.53
CA ALA A 49 8.78 2.01 -3.18
C ALA A 49 8.32 3.03 -2.12
N GLY A 50 8.70 4.30 -2.25
CA GLY A 50 8.27 5.37 -1.35
C GLY A 50 6.75 5.56 -1.38
N LEU A 51 6.14 5.59 -2.56
CA LEU A 51 4.68 5.67 -2.71
C LEU A 51 3.98 4.46 -2.10
N SER A 52 4.53 3.25 -2.25
CA SER A 52 3.98 2.04 -1.62
C SER A 52 3.99 2.13 -0.10
N LEU A 53 5.07 2.67 0.50
CA LEU A 53 5.17 2.85 1.94
C LEU A 53 4.18 3.91 2.46
N ILE A 54 4.04 5.02 1.74
CA ILE A 54 3.05 6.06 2.07
C ILE A 54 1.64 5.49 1.99
N ALA A 55 1.31 4.77 0.92
CA ALA A 55 0.01 4.13 0.75
C ALA A 55 -0.26 3.14 1.89
N ALA A 56 0.71 2.31 2.25
CA ALA A 56 0.57 1.39 3.38
C ALA A 56 0.32 2.15 4.69
N ALA A 57 1.08 3.21 4.97
CA ALA A 57 0.95 3.99 6.20
C ALA A 57 -0.39 4.75 6.32
N VAL A 58 -0.94 5.23 5.20
CA VAL A 58 -2.18 6.02 5.18
C VAL A 58 -3.43 5.13 5.11
N LEU A 59 -3.35 3.98 4.46
CA LEU A 59 -4.50 3.08 4.25
C LEU A 59 -4.62 1.98 5.32
N HIS A 60 -3.57 1.67 6.09
CA HIS A 60 -3.70 0.74 7.20
C HIS A 60 -4.41 1.40 8.40
N PRO A 61 -5.48 0.78 8.93
CA PRO A 61 -6.07 1.23 10.19
C PRO A 61 -5.05 1.08 11.34
N ASP A 62 -5.05 2.05 12.26
CA ASP A 62 -4.20 2.02 13.44
C ASP A 62 -4.81 1.11 14.52
N ASN A 63 -4.31 -0.12 14.61
CA ASN A 63 -4.81 -1.12 15.55
C ASN A 63 -4.02 -1.13 16.88
N ARG A 64 -3.17 -0.13 17.16
CA ARG A 64 -2.28 -0.12 18.35
C ARG A 64 -3.01 -0.16 19.70
N ARG A 65 -4.30 0.16 19.74
CA ARG A 65 -5.15 0.16 20.95
C ARG A 65 -6.23 -0.93 20.92
N GLU A 66 -6.08 -1.89 20.02
CA GLU A 66 -7.06 -2.93 19.80
C GLU A 66 -6.41 -4.30 20.06
N THR A 67 -7.22 -5.23 20.55
CA THR A 67 -6.83 -6.62 20.72
C THR A 67 -7.37 -7.41 19.54
N TYR A 68 -6.49 -8.16 18.87
CA TYR A 68 -6.94 -9.08 17.82
C TYR A 68 -7.74 -10.23 18.44
N VAL A 69 -8.99 -10.40 17.99
CA VAL A 69 -9.84 -11.54 18.33
C VAL A 69 -9.77 -12.51 17.14
N PRO A 70 -9.22 -13.72 17.32
CA PRO A 70 -9.13 -14.70 16.25
C PRO A 70 -10.53 -15.18 15.83
N ALA A 71 -10.62 -15.73 14.62
CA ALA A 71 -11.85 -16.34 14.12
C ALA A 71 -12.32 -17.47 15.06
N GLN A 72 -13.61 -17.48 15.36
CA GLN A 72 -14.23 -18.47 16.25
C GLN A 72 -15.42 -19.13 15.58
N ALA A 73 -15.53 -20.44 15.75
CA ALA A 73 -16.73 -21.18 15.39
C ALA A 73 -17.78 -20.98 16.49
N ALA A 74 -18.97 -20.52 16.09
CA ALA A 74 -20.11 -20.39 16.96
C ALA A 74 -20.77 -21.77 17.21
N PRO A 75 -21.55 -21.93 18.29
CA PRO A 75 -22.21 -23.19 18.62
C PRO A 75 -23.20 -23.69 17.55
N ASP A 76 -23.66 -22.81 16.67
CA ASP A 76 -24.53 -23.11 15.53
C ASP A 76 -23.76 -23.59 14.28
N GLY A 77 -22.43 -23.70 14.37
CA GLY A 77 -21.55 -24.12 13.28
C GLY A 77 -21.16 -22.99 12.31
N SER A 78 -21.62 -21.75 12.53
CA SER A 78 -21.15 -20.59 11.78
C SER A 78 -19.74 -20.19 12.20
N VAL A 79 -18.96 -19.59 11.30
CA VAL A 79 -17.61 -19.09 11.60
C VAL A 79 -17.64 -17.57 11.50
N HIS A 80 -17.30 -16.90 12.60
CA HIS A 80 -17.09 -15.46 12.60
C HIS A 80 -15.65 -15.16 12.22
N GLU A 81 -15.46 -14.26 11.25
CA GLU A 81 -14.12 -13.79 10.89
C GLU A 81 -13.44 -13.10 12.07
N GLY A 82 -12.10 -13.21 12.11
CA GLY A 82 -11.32 -12.52 13.11
C GLY A 82 -11.43 -11.00 12.94
N TYR A 83 -11.54 -10.28 14.04
CA TYR A 83 -11.70 -8.84 14.06
C TYR A 83 -10.85 -8.22 15.16
N PHE A 84 -10.61 -6.91 15.08
CA PHE A 84 -9.96 -6.17 16.15
C PHE A 84 -11.01 -5.55 17.06
N ALA A 85 -10.89 -5.78 18.36
CA ALA A 85 -11.78 -5.24 19.38
C ALA A 85 -11.06 -4.15 20.19
N PRO A 86 -11.74 -3.06 20.61
CA PRO A 86 -11.15 -2.10 21.53
C PRO A 86 -10.62 -2.79 22.78
N HIS A 87 -9.40 -2.43 23.21
CA HIS A 87 -8.84 -3.01 24.42
C HIS A 87 -9.75 -2.66 25.61
N PRO A 88 -10.24 -3.66 26.38
CA PRO A 88 -11.07 -3.37 27.55
C PRO A 88 -10.24 -2.54 28.53
N ALA A 89 -10.77 -1.39 28.96
CA ALA A 89 -10.14 -0.62 30.02
C ALA A 89 -10.00 -1.55 31.24
N SER A 90 -8.78 -1.70 31.76
CA SER A 90 -8.53 -2.51 32.96
C SER A 90 -9.59 -2.19 34.00
N PRO A 91 -10.29 -3.20 34.56
CA PRO A 91 -11.25 -2.95 35.63
C PRO A 91 -10.49 -2.24 36.75
N LYS A 92 -10.85 -0.98 37.02
CA LYS A 92 -10.30 -0.24 38.16
C LYS A 92 -10.68 -1.04 39.40
N THR A 93 -9.71 -1.69 40.02
CA THR A 93 -9.88 -2.26 41.37
C THR A 93 -10.35 -1.14 42.28
N PRO A 94 -11.55 -1.23 42.89
CA PRO A 94 -12.00 -0.20 43.82
C PRO A 94 -11.02 -0.14 45.01
N PRO A 95 -10.66 1.06 45.49
CA PRO A 95 -9.83 1.18 46.68
C PRO A 95 -10.55 0.49 47.85
N ARG A 96 -9.77 -0.29 48.63
CA ARG A 96 -10.23 -0.99 49.84
C ARG A 96 -10.62 -0.02 50.93
#